data_AF-U7PTP7-F1
#
_entry.id   AF-U7PTP7-F1
#
_cell.length_a   1.000
_cell.length_b   1.000
_cell.length_c   1.000
_cell.angle_alpha   90.00
_cell.angle_beta   90.00
_cell.angle_gamma   90.00
#
_symmetry.space_group_name_H-M   'P 1'
#
loop_
_entity.id
_entity.type
_entity.pdbx_description
1 polymer ?
#
loop_
_entity_poly.entity_id
_entity_poly.type
_entity_poly.pdbx_seq_one_letter_code
_entity_poly.pdbx_strand_id
1 'polypeptide(L)'
;MAVPFHRLRVCGSILVAARGASIHTFNITDGSHIAAWRVPRSASKEEEKHEDEGVRPPEEDTGEIEGGDDVPPSKRRRLDETEAKDNTKSQEQQPQQTSANGNANANPKKKKSKSKSKQAPANSAKPQKVAALRTADLPVVSILEATADGRHLVVMMGHDKTLRVLAHDLQGHLTQLSARVMPKRPSAVAFTADNQTILSGDKFGDVYALPLIEVEKTEAEVAAAERAAREQEAAEQKAAQEAAQKAIVAPRRLEANKFTVHTKGNRQALENQRRQKELLIQQGLDPQKKDAEASASEYQLLLGHVSMLTAVAVGAGFREGERPKQGGPRIQHVRRPLILTADRDEHIRVTRGVVGPTAATSQTHVIETFCLGHTSFVSRLCIPSSRPDRLVSGGGDGELRVWNFWPEGRLVGTADLAAAVASVASVSGAEAKVALSGLYALGSGAGGPDAMTDDDAADAFLVAICERIPALFFFRLAADGATLAHTQTVQLPEGQLPLDVAEVGDGETRRLVVAAAPAEEDAVIATPLLSLMSTKEGWTVAETSPFAALPPPTVEDDPDSATLDHTVLRKLLLHSNESLRKDNESEE
;
A
#
# COMPACT_ATOMS: atom_id res chain seq x y z
N MET A 1 -24.64 5.02 -1.45
CA MET A 1 -24.05 3.90 -0.70
C MET A 1 -23.27 4.44 0.49
N ALA A 2 -23.60 3.99 1.71
CA ALA A 2 -22.79 4.29 2.87
C ALA A 2 -21.45 3.55 2.75
N VAL A 3 -20.32 4.22 2.95
CA VAL A 3 -19.01 3.54 2.91
C VAL A 3 -19.01 2.39 3.94
N PRO A 4 -18.78 1.13 3.57
CA PRO A 4 -18.75 0.04 4.52
C PRO A 4 -17.47 0.09 5.36
N PHE A 5 -17.48 -0.66 6.46
CA PHE A 5 -16.21 -1.01 7.10
C PHE A 5 -15.37 -1.84 6.13
N HIS A 6 -14.07 -1.58 6.07
CA HIS A 6 -13.21 -2.18 5.04
C HIS A 6 -11.81 -2.58 5.52
N ARG A 7 -11.40 -2.15 6.72
CA ARG A 7 -10.18 -2.63 7.38
C ARG A 7 -10.47 -2.90 8.85
N LEU A 8 -9.94 -4.00 9.39
CA LEU A 8 -10.17 -4.44 10.76
C LEU A 8 -8.86 -4.80 11.46
N ARG A 9 -8.64 -4.34 12.68
CA ARG A 9 -7.55 -4.79 13.55
C ARG A 9 -8.05 -4.97 14.98
N VAL A 10 -7.45 -5.87 15.73
CA VAL A 10 -7.80 -6.13 17.13
C VAL A 10 -6.64 -5.69 18.03
N CYS A 11 -6.96 -4.90 19.04
CA CYS A 11 -6.03 -4.37 20.02
C CYS A 11 -6.54 -4.71 21.42
N GLY A 12 -6.09 -5.83 21.99
CA GLY A 12 -6.61 -6.34 23.26
C GLY A 12 -8.10 -6.66 23.15
N SER A 13 -8.93 -6.03 23.97
CA SER A 13 -10.40 -6.16 23.97
C SER A 13 -11.12 -5.17 23.06
N ILE A 14 -10.39 -4.50 22.17
CA ILE A 14 -10.93 -3.47 21.28
C ILE A 14 -10.82 -3.93 19.83
N LEU A 15 -11.93 -3.88 19.10
CA LEU A 15 -11.96 -4.00 17.65
C LEU A 15 -11.85 -2.60 17.03
N VAL A 16 -10.86 -2.40 16.19
CA VAL A 16 -10.62 -1.18 15.44
C VAL A 16 -11.06 -1.41 13.99
N ALA A 17 -11.96 -0.58 13.48
CA ALA A 17 -12.54 -0.72 12.15
C ALA A 17 -12.49 0.59 11.37
N ALA A 18 -11.91 0.58 10.17
CA ALA A 18 -11.88 1.74 9.29
C ALA A 18 -13.16 1.81 8.43
N ARG A 19 -13.68 3.03 8.26
CA ARG A 19 -14.85 3.36 7.43
C ARG A 19 -14.62 4.72 6.77
N GLY A 20 -14.48 4.76 5.45
CA GLY A 20 -14.12 5.99 4.74
C GLY A 20 -12.81 6.57 5.26
N ALA A 21 -12.83 7.84 5.70
CA ALA A 21 -11.71 8.53 6.34
C ALA A 21 -11.65 8.39 7.86
N SER A 22 -12.60 7.64 8.44
CA SER A 22 -12.78 7.51 9.89
C SER A 22 -12.31 6.15 10.39
N ILE A 23 -11.87 6.11 11.65
CA ILE A 23 -11.57 4.89 12.38
C ILE A 23 -12.52 4.81 13.57
N HIS A 24 -13.21 3.69 13.69
CA HIS A 24 -14.15 3.42 14.77
C HIS A 24 -13.60 2.33 15.66
N THR A 25 -13.80 2.46 16.97
CA THR A 25 -13.43 1.45 17.95
C THR A 25 -14.68 0.87 18.60
N PHE A 26 -14.65 -0.44 18.83
CA PHE A 26 -15.75 -1.20 19.41
C PHE A 26 -15.22 -2.08 20.53
N ASN A 27 -16.01 -2.27 21.58
CA ASN A 27 -15.73 -3.27 22.58
C ASN A 27 -16.06 -4.65 22.00
N ILE A 28 -15.11 -5.57 22.07
CA ILE A 28 -15.22 -6.93 21.53
C ILE A 28 -16.31 -7.76 22.24
N THR A 29 -16.50 -7.54 23.54
CA THR A 29 -17.38 -8.38 24.37
C THR A 29 -18.86 -8.10 24.10
N ASP A 30 -19.26 -6.84 24.12
CA ASP A 30 -20.66 -6.42 23.93
C ASP A 30 -20.96 -5.85 22.53
N GLY A 31 -19.93 -5.57 21.72
CA GLY A 31 -20.06 -4.98 20.39
C GLY A 31 -20.39 -3.49 20.39
N SER A 32 -20.37 -2.82 21.55
CA SER A 32 -20.68 -1.40 21.69
C SER A 32 -19.65 -0.53 20.97
N HIS A 33 -20.11 0.53 20.31
CA HIS A 33 -19.25 1.55 19.73
C HIS A 33 -18.69 2.44 20.85
N ILE A 34 -17.37 2.63 20.86
CA ILE A 34 -16.66 3.38 21.91
C ILE A 34 -16.34 4.79 21.43
N ALA A 35 -15.55 4.90 20.37
CA ALA A 35 -15.07 6.18 19.87
C ALA A 35 -14.89 6.18 18.34
N ALA A 36 -14.79 7.37 17.77
CA ALA A 36 -14.41 7.56 16.38
C ALA A 36 -13.26 8.57 16.30
N TRP A 37 -12.22 8.23 15.55
CA TRP A 37 -11.13 9.12 15.19
C TRP A 37 -11.27 9.52 13.73
N ARG A 38 -11.05 10.81 13.45
CA ARG A 38 -11.08 11.38 12.10
C ARG A 38 -9.79 12.12 11.85
N VAL A 39 -9.37 12.18 10.59
CA VAL A 39 -8.21 12.97 10.17
C VAL A 39 -8.48 14.45 10.50
N PRO A 40 -7.62 15.12 11.28
CA PRO A 40 -7.75 16.56 11.50
C PRO A 40 -7.71 17.30 10.14
N ARG A 41 -8.73 18.12 9.86
CA ARG A 41 -8.72 18.97 8.67
C ARG A 41 -7.55 19.95 8.80
N SER A 42 -6.67 20.02 7.81
CA SER A 42 -5.70 21.11 7.73
C SER A 42 -6.50 22.41 7.65
N ALA A 43 -6.30 23.34 8.59
CA ALA A 43 -6.87 24.68 8.51
C ALA A 43 -6.37 25.36 7.22
N SER A 44 -7.13 25.24 6.13
CA SER A 44 -7.00 26.17 5.02
C SER A 44 -7.27 27.57 5.57
N LYS A 45 -6.40 28.52 5.22
CA LYS A 45 -6.42 29.93 5.64
C LYS A 45 -7.69 30.69 5.21
N GLU A 46 -8.87 30.26 5.64
CA GLU A 46 -10.15 30.87 5.28
C GLU A 46 -10.94 31.42 6.47
N GLU A 47 -10.47 31.28 7.71
CA GLU A 47 -11.23 31.73 8.92
C GLU A 47 -10.76 33.06 9.56
N GLU A 48 -9.85 33.81 8.97
CA GLU A 48 -9.59 35.21 9.37
C GLU A 48 -10.31 36.20 8.43
N LYS A 49 -11.65 36.16 8.44
CA LYS A 49 -12.50 37.29 8.01
C LYS A 49 -13.73 37.38 8.91
N HIS A 50 -13.50 37.73 10.17
CA HIS A 50 -14.55 38.25 11.04
C HIS A 50 -14.58 39.78 10.96
N GLU A 51 -15.68 40.27 10.37
CA GLU A 51 -16.52 41.35 10.89
C GLU A 51 -15.80 42.61 11.39
N ASP A 52 -15.64 43.58 10.48
CA ASP A 52 -15.77 44.99 10.88
C ASP A 52 -16.89 45.61 10.05
N GLU A 53 -17.90 46.12 10.76
CA GLU A 53 -19.09 46.73 10.20
C GLU A 53 -18.81 48.14 9.70
N GLY A 54 -19.46 48.51 8.60
CA GLY A 54 -19.90 49.89 8.41
C GLY A 54 -19.28 50.65 7.24
N VAL A 55 -20.18 51.07 6.35
CA VAL A 55 -20.07 52.19 5.40
C VAL A 55 -19.57 51.85 3.98
N ARG A 56 -20.56 51.63 3.10
CA ARG A 56 -20.53 51.86 1.63
C ARG A 56 -20.95 53.32 1.34
N PRO A 57 -20.91 53.86 0.10
CA PRO A 57 -20.17 53.58 -1.16
C PRO A 57 -19.63 54.95 -1.75
N PRO A 58 -19.39 55.25 -3.07
CA PRO A 58 -19.53 54.49 -4.32
C PRO A 58 -18.44 54.64 -5.43
N GLU A 59 -18.47 53.66 -6.34
CA GLU A 59 -18.30 53.64 -7.82
C GLU A 59 -17.29 54.51 -8.60
N GLU A 60 -16.56 53.79 -9.48
CA GLU A 60 -16.00 54.14 -10.81
C GLU A 60 -14.90 55.22 -10.91
N ASP A 61 -13.67 54.80 -11.27
CA ASP A 61 -13.12 55.02 -12.63
C ASP A 61 -11.78 54.28 -12.83
N THR A 62 -11.59 53.89 -14.08
CA THR A 62 -10.48 53.18 -14.73
C THR A 62 -9.15 53.95 -14.78
N GLY A 63 -8.02 53.24 -14.68
CA GLY A 63 -6.69 53.83 -14.87
C GLY A 63 -5.56 52.80 -14.79
N GLU A 64 -5.06 52.39 -15.96
CA GLU A 64 -3.89 51.54 -16.19
C GLU A 64 -2.59 52.19 -15.68
N ILE A 65 -1.78 51.48 -14.88
CA ILE A 65 -0.32 51.70 -14.83
C ILE A 65 0.41 50.35 -14.58
N GLU A 66 1.38 50.10 -15.46
CA GLU A 66 2.34 48.99 -15.49
C GLU A 66 3.31 49.00 -14.30
N GLY A 67 3.69 47.82 -13.80
CA GLY A 67 4.77 47.65 -12.84
C GLY A 67 4.92 46.19 -12.43
N GLY A 68 5.98 45.53 -12.91
CA GLY A 68 6.17 44.10 -12.81
C GLY A 68 6.51 43.59 -11.41
N ASP A 69 6.20 42.31 -11.19
CA ASP A 69 6.98 41.45 -10.31
C ASP A 69 6.88 39.98 -10.74
N ASP A 70 8.05 39.36 -10.68
CA ASP A 70 8.47 38.07 -11.20
C ASP A 70 8.00 36.92 -10.27
N VAL A 71 6.99 36.14 -10.66
CA VAL A 71 6.67 34.85 -10.00
C VAL A 71 6.14 33.84 -11.04
N PRO A 72 6.83 32.70 -11.31
CA PRO A 72 6.28 31.67 -12.18
C PRO A 72 5.32 30.75 -11.38
N PRO A 73 4.07 30.56 -11.84
CA PRO A 73 3.06 29.80 -11.10
C PRO A 73 3.24 28.28 -11.22
N SER A 74 2.87 27.57 -10.16
CA SER A 74 2.83 26.11 -10.07
C SER A 74 2.00 25.46 -11.19
N LYS A 75 2.60 24.44 -11.83
CA LYS A 75 2.16 23.71 -13.03
C LYS A 75 0.66 23.36 -13.10
N ARG A 76 0.01 23.85 -14.16
CA ARG A 76 -1.21 23.32 -14.78
C ARG A 76 -1.01 21.88 -15.31
N ARG A 77 -2.01 21.01 -15.11
CA ARG A 77 -2.18 19.72 -15.83
C ARG A 77 -2.62 20.00 -17.28
N ARG A 78 -1.99 19.33 -18.24
CA ARG A 78 -2.26 19.48 -19.68
C ARG A 78 -3.32 18.45 -20.11
N LEU A 79 -4.40 18.93 -20.74
CA LEU A 79 -5.33 18.12 -21.53
C LEU A 79 -4.65 17.71 -22.84
N ASP A 80 -4.77 16.45 -23.24
CA ASP A 80 -4.50 16.00 -24.60
C ASP A 80 -5.78 16.20 -25.43
N GLU A 81 -5.77 17.23 -26.27
CA GLU A 81 -6.64 17.30 -27.45
C GLU A 81 -5.85 16.79 -28.66
N THR A 82 -6.33 15.68 -29.20
CA THR A 82 -6.08 15.22 -30.56
C THR A 82 -6.56 16.27 -31.56
N GLU A 83 -5.69 16.84 -32.39
CA GLU A 83 -6.03 17.21 -33.78
C GLU A 83 -4.81 17.52 -34.67
N ALA A 84 -4.74 16.74 -35.75
CA ALA A 84 -4.35 17.05 -37.13
C ALA A 84 -3.25 18.09 -37.47
N LYS A 85 -2.17 17.53 -38.06
CA LYS A 85 -1.48 17.93 -39.30
C LYS A 85 -1.36 19.43 -39.64
N ASP A 86 -0.11 19.90 -39.67
CA ASP A 86 0.35 20.69 -40.84
C ASP A 86 1.82 20.40 -41.18
N ASN A 87 2.13 20.50 -42.46
CA ASN A 87 3.25 19.86 -43.13
C ASN A 87 4.00 20.93 -43.94
N THR A 88 5.28 21.23 -43.68
CA THR A 88 6.14 21.93 -44.66
C THR A 88 7.64 21.61 -44.49
N LYS A 89 8.10 20.76 -45.43
CA LYS A 89 9.38 20.68 -46.18
C LYS A 89 10.69 21.29 -45.62
N SER A 90 11.75 20.47 -45.65
CA SER A 90 13.03 20.64 -46.40
C SER A 90 13.91 19.38 -46.16
N GLN A 91 13.92 18.38 -47.06
CA GLN A 91 14.89 18.10 -48.16
C GLN A 91 16.33 17.73 -47.74
N GLU A 92 16.71 16.48 -48.08
CA GLU A 92 18.01 15.93 -48.59
C GLU A 92 18.36 14.59 -47.90
N GLN A 93 18.80 13.49 -48.52
CA GLN A 93 18.98 12.98 -49.88
C GLN A 93 19.03 11.42 -49.79
N GLN A 94 18.68 10.77 -50.91
CA GLN A 94 18.50 9.34 -51.27
C GLN A 94 19.80 8.45 -51.23
N PRO A 95 19.86 7.14 -51.68
CA PRO A 95 18.87 6.35 -52.47
C PRO A 95 18.65 4.83 -52.19
N GLN A 96 17.42 4.38 -52.52
CA GLN A 96 16.99 3.24 -53.40
C GLN A 96 17.45 1.79 -53.17
N GLN A 97 16.48 0.84 -53.13
CA GLN A 97 16.10 0.00 -54.28
C GLN A 97 14.83 -0.88 -54.05
N THR A 98 13.85 -0.74 -54.98
CA THR A 98 12.98 -1.75 -55.67
C THR A 98 12.15 -2.78 -54.87
N SER A 99 10.90 -3.16 -55.18
CA SER A 99 9.94 -2.87 -56.28
C SER A 99 8.62 -3.68 -56.11
N ALA A 100 7.51 -3.12 -56.60
CA ALA A 100 6.31 -3.77 -57.21
C ALA A 100 5.32 -4.56 -56.30
N ASN A 101 3.97 -4.55 -56.46
CA ASN A 101 3.07 -3.98 -57.48
C ASN A 101 1.58 -4.04 -57.03
N GLY A 102 0.80 -2.98 -57.34
CA GLY A 102 -0.62 -2.99 -57.84
C GLY A 102 -1.77 -3.46 -56.94
N ASN A 103 -3.02 -2.98 -57.03
CA ASN A 103 -3.72 -2.04 -57.93
C ASN A 103 -5.10 -1.72 -57.24
N ALA A 104 -5.47 -0.46 -56.96
CA ALA A 104 -6.41 0.39 -57.72
C ALA A 104 -7.93 0.06 -57.67
N ASN A 105 -8.71 0.94 -57.00
CA ASN A 105 -9.87 1.71 -57.53
C ASN A 105 -10.47 2.57 -56.39
N ALA A 106 -10.46 3.92 -56.39
CA ALA A 106 -11.16 4.90 -57.26
C ALA A 106 -12.71 4.85 -57.04
N ASN A 107 -13.50 5.91 -56.83
CA ASN A 107 -13.37 7.38 -56.73
C ASN A 107 -14.79 7.94 -56.30
N PRO A 108 -15.21 9.23 -56.41
CA PRO A 108 -15.48 10.08 -55.24
C PRO A 108 -16.77 10.97 -55.27
N LYS A 109 -16.98 11.73 -54.17
CA LYS A 109 -17.51 13.11 -54.04
C LYS A 109 -18.82 13.55 -54.76
N LYS A 110 -19.73 14.18 -53.99
CA LYS A 110 -20.32 15.51 -54.31
C LYS A 110 -20.89 16.24 -53.08
N LYS A 111 -20.72 17.58 -53.10
CA LYS A 111 -20.99 18.61 -52.06
C LYS A 111 -22.30 19.38 -52.33
N LYS A 112 -22.70 20.17 -51.31
CA LYS A 112 -23.56 21.41 -51.29
C LYS A 112 -25.06 21.15 -51.02
N SER A 113 -25.84 21.93 -50.25
CA SER A 113 -25.67 23.27 -49.65
C SER A 113 -26.82 23.62 -48.66
N LYS A 114 -26.50 24.46 -47.65
CA LYS A 114 -27.30 25.44 -46.85
C LYS A 114 -28.79 25.66 -47.19
N SER A 115 -29.68 25.73 -46.17
CA SER A 115 -30.10 27.00 -45.50
C SER A 115 -31.27 26.88 -44.48
N LYS A 116 -31.10 27.56 -43.33
CA LYS A 116 -32.06 28.24 -42.40
C LYS A 116 -33.49 27.69 -42.16
N SER A 117 -33.84 27.46 -40.89
CA SER A 117 -34.56 28.45 -40.04
C SER A 117 -34.95 27.93 -38.62
N LYS A 118 -34.68 28.79 -37.62
CA LYS A 118 -35.44 29.15 -36.40
C LYS A 118 -36.20 28.09 -35.57
N GLN A 119 -35.79 27.90 -34.31
CA GLN A 119 -36.48 28.35 -33.07
C GLN A 119 -35.79 27.75 -31.81
N ALA A 120 -35.55 28.57 -30.79
CA ALA A 120 -35.14 28.16 -29.44
C ALA A 120 -36.38 27.97 -28.55
N PRO A 121 -36.28 27.30 -27.38
CA PRO A 121 -35.99 28.09 -26.17
C PRO A 121 -35.10 27.43 -25.10
N ALA A 122 -34.40 28.34 -24.40
CA ALA A 122 -34.02 28.43 -22.98
C ALA A 122 -33.92 27.20 -22.05
N ASN A 123 -32.89 27.29 -21.19
CA ASN A 123 -32.73 26.70 -19.85
C ASN A 123 -32.41 25.21 -19.71
N SER A 124 -31.11 24.90 -19.71
CA SER A 124 -30.55 23.94 -18.75
C SER A 124 -29.12 24.33 -18.39
N ALA A 125 -28.90 24.57 -17.09
CA ALA A 125 -27.58 24.75 -16.52
C ALA A 125 -26.76 23.47 -16.72
N LYS A 126 -25.61 23.57 -17.37
CA LYS A 126 -24.66 22.45 -17.47
C LYS A 126 -24.05 22.19 -16.09
N PRO A 127 -24.06 20.94 -15.57
CA PRO A 127 -23.36 20.64 -14.33
C PRO A 127 -21.86 20.79 -14.56
N GLN A 128 -21.19 21.53 -13.67
CA GLN A 128 -19.74 21.62 -13.63
C GLN A 128 -19.16 20.22 -13.47
N LYS A 129 -18.36 19.77 -14.45
CA LYS A 129 -17.61 18.50 -14.36
C LYS A 129 -16.58 18.63 -13.24
N VAL A 130 -16.90 18.11 -12.05
CA VAL A 130 -15.91 17.80 -11.02
C VAL A 130 -15.00 16.72 -11.61
N ALA A 131 -13.70 17.01 -11.72
CA ALA A 131 -12.75 16.08 -12.32
C ALA A 131 -12.69 14.79 -11.49
N ALA A 132 -13.06 13.65 -12.08
CA ALA A 132 -13.03 12.34 -11.41
C ALA A 132 -11.63 12.07 -10.83
N LEU A 133 -11.54 11.98 -9.51
CA LEU A 133 -10.35 11.52 -8.81
C LEU A 133 -10.02 10.11 -9.29
N ARG A 134 -8.73 9.80 -9.50
CA ARG A 134 -8.33 8.41 -9.75
C ARG A 134 -8.76 7.58 -8.54
N THR A 135 -9.15 6.33 -8.73
CA THR A 135 -9.55 5.41 -7.65
C THR A 135 -8.59 5.44 -6.46
N ALA A 136 -7.29 5.53 -6.76
CA ALA A 136 -6.21 5.65 -5.81
C ALA A 136 -6.26 6.91 -4.92
N ASP A 137 -6.80 8.02 -5.40
CA ASP A 137 -6.76 9.34 -4.76
C ASP A 137 -8.01 9.63 -3.91
N LEU A 138 -8.81 8.62 -3.56
CA LEU A 138 -9.96 8.82 -2.68
C LEU A 138 -9.52 8.95 -1.20
N PRO A 139 -10.24 9.76 -0.40
CA PRO A 139 -10.02 9.94 1.03
C PRO A 139 -10.54 8.73 1.84
N VAL A 140 -9.95 7.56 1.59
CA VAL A 140 -10.28 6.32 2.29
C VAL A 140 -9.02 5.75 2.94
N VAL A 141 -9.17 5.20 4.15
CA VAL A 141 -8.11 4.50 4.87
C VAL A 141 -7.66 3.28 4.05
N SER A 142 -6.50 3.37 3.44
CA SER A 142 -5.98 2.30 2.59
C SER A 142 -5.11 1.30 3.35
N ILE A 143 -4.46 1.73 4.43
CA ILE A 143 -3.69 0.88 5.35
C ILE A 143 -4.12 1.19 6.79
N LEU A 144 -4.35 0.13 7.56
CA LEU A 144 -4.59 0.14 9.00
C LEU A 144 -3.83 -1.05 9.58
N GLU A 145 -2.78 -0.78 10.36
CA GLU A 145 -2.00 -1.81 11.05
C GLU A 145 -1.85 -1.47 12.54
N ALA A 146 -1.81 -2.50 13.39
CA ALA A 146 -1.64 -2.36 14.82
C ALA A 146 -0.31 -2.98 15.27
N THR A 147 0.35 -2.36 16.25
CA THR A 147 1.50 -2.98 16.91
C THR A 147 1.06 -4.22 17.69
N ALA A 148 1.97 -5.18 17.91
CA ALA A 148 1.61 -6.44 18.57
C ALA A 148 1.10 -6.25 20.01
N ASP A 149 1.49 -5.16 20.68
CA ASP A 149 1.01 -4.79 22.01
C ASP A 149 -0.35 -4.05 21.98
N GLY A 150 -0.88 -3.73 20.79
CA GLY A 150 -2.12 -3.02 20.57
C GLY A 150 -2.11 -1.55 21.01
N ARG A 151 -0.97 -0.97 21.39
CA ARG A 151 -0.86 0.40 21.92
C ARG A 151 -0.72 1.46 20.85
N HIS A 152 -0.36 1.07 19.63
CA HIS A 152 -0.21 1.99 18.52
C HIS A 152 -0.85 1.45 17.25
N LEU A 153 -1.40 2.37 16.45
CA LEU A 153 -1.94 2.11 15.13
C LEU A 153 -1.19 2.94 14.10
N VAL A 154 -0.97 2.38 12.92
CA VAL A 154 -0.49 3.11 11.74
C VAL A 154 -1.60 3.18 10.70
N VAL A 155 -1.87 4.38 10.24
CA VAL A 155 -2.98 4.70 9.34
C VAL A 155 -2.45 5.47 8.14
N MET A 156 -2.89 5.09 6.94
CA MET A 156 -2.55 5.82 5.71
C MET A 156 -3.78 6.01 4.83
N MET A 157 -4.01 7.26 4.43
CA MET A 157 -5.08 7.63 3.51
C MET A 157 -4.58 7.52 2.07
N GLY A 158 -5.41 6.98 1.17
CA GLY A 158 -4.96 6.73 -0.21
C GLY A 158 -4.46 7.96 -0.96
N HIS A 159 -5.06 9.13 -0.67
CA HIS A 159 -4.84 10.38 -1.40
C HIS A 159 -3.63 11.22 -0.96
N ASP A 160 -3.22 11.13 0.32
CA ASP A 160 -2.28 12.09 0.90
C ASP A 160 -0.87 11.53 1.16
N LYS A 161 -0.64 10.23 0.91
CA LYS A 161 0.64 9.53 1.14
C LYS A 161 1.19 9.71 2.56
N THR A 162 0.34 10.04 3.52
CA THR A 162 0.76 10.42 4.87
C THR A 162 0.53 9.25 5.82
N LEU A 163 1.62 8.74 6.40
CA LEU A 163 1.58 7.75 7.48
C LEU A 163 1.33 8.47 8.80
N ARG A 164 0.22 8.15 9.45
CA ARG A 164 -0.14 8.66 10.77
C ARG A 164 0.05 7.57 11.81
N VAL A 165 0.70 7.92 12.91
CA VAL A 165 0.82 7.05 14.09
C VAL A 165 -0.21 7.53 15.11
N LEU A 166 -1.09 6.63 15.54
CA LEU A 166 -2.06 6.89 16.59
C LEU A 166 -1.69 6.10 17.84
N ALA A 167 -1.67 6.75 19.00
CA ALA A 167 -1.69 6.08 20.29
C ALA A 167 -3.09 5.52 20.55
N HIS A 168 -3.15 4.31 21.08
CA HIS A 168 -4.36 3.65 21.55
C HIS A 168 -4.21 3.34 23.04
N ASP A 169 -5.19 3.79 23.82
CA ASP A 169 -5.18 3.68 25.28
C ASP A 169 -5.55 2.26 25.80
N LEU A 170 -5.96 1.35 24.90
CA LEU A 170 -6.55 0.03 25.21
C LEU A 170 -7.97 0.09 25.80
N GLN A 171 -8.55 1.28 25.92
CA GLN A 171 -9.97 1.49 26.22
C GLN A 171 -10.77 1.94 24.99
N GLY A 172 -10.11 2.11 23.85
CA GLY A 172 -10.73 2.42 22.56
C GLY A 172 -10.57 3.87 22.10
N HIS A 173 -9.88 4.73 22.85
CA HIS A 173 -9.61 6.10 22.40
C HIS A 173 -8.30 6.17 21.62
N LEU A 174 -8.32 6.97 20.55
CA LEU A 174 -7.21 7.13 19.63
C LEU A 174 -6.74 8.58 19.61
N THR A 175 -5.43 8.79 19.79
CA THR A 175 -4.79 10.12 19.72
C THR A 175 -3.70 10.10 18.67
N GLN A 176 -3.72 11.03 17.72
CA GLN A 176 -2.66 11.12 16.72
C GLN A 176 -1.37 11.62 17.37
N LEU A 177 -0.29 10.84 17.27
CA LEU A 177 1.05 11.18 17.76
C LEU A 177 1.87 11.90 16.68
N SER A 178 1.87 11.38 15.46
CA SER A 178 2.63 11.95 14.35
C SER A 178 1.94 11.76 13.01
N ALA A 179 2.35 12.56 12.02
CA ALA A 179 1.91 12.48 10.64
C ALA A 179 3.11 12.78 9.71
N ARG A 180 3.52 11.78 8.94
CA ARG A 180 4.74 11.83 8.11
C ARG A 180 4.41 11.59 6.65
N VAL A 181 4.83 12.51 5.78
CA VAL A 181 4.54 12.44 4.34
C VAL A 181 5.58 11.56 3.66
N MET A 182 5.14 10.43 3.09
CA MET A 182 6.05 9.50 2.43
C MET A 182 6.45 9.97 1.02
N PRO A 183 7.69 9.68 0.56
CA PRO A 183 8.15 10.07 -0.78
C PRO A 183 7.23 9.58 -1.91
N LYS A 184 6.69 8.38 -1.72
CA LYS A 184 5.75 7.70 -2.59
C LYS A 184 4.64 7.08 -1.73
N ARG A 185 3.52 6.75 -2.37
CA ARG A 185 2.39 6.15 -1.68
C ARG A 185 2.79 4.76 -1.14
N PRO A 186 2.66 4.52 0.17
CA PRO A 186 2.85 3.18 0.72
C PRO A 186 1.82 2.20 0.15
N SER A 187 2.25 1.00 -0.20
CA SER A 187 1.40 -0.13 -0.62
C SER A 187 1.29 -1.20 0.47
N ALA A 188 2.30 -1.32 1.33
CA ALA A 188 2.34 -2.29 2.43
C ALA A 188 3.07 -1.70 3.63
N VAL A 189 2.63 -2.06 4.84
CA VAL A 189 3.25 -1.63 6.10
C VAL A 189 3.39 -2.84 7.02
N ALA A 190 4.50 -2.92 7.73
CA ALA A 190 4.75 -3.88 8.80
C ALA A 190 5.53 -3.24 9.95
N PHE A 191 5.61 -3.92 11.09
CA PHE A 191 6.44 -3.51 12.22
C PHE A 191 7.59 -4.49 12.41
N THR A 192 8.74 -3.99 12.86
CA THR A 192 9.81 -4.85 13.38
C THR A 192 9.33 -5.61 14.62
N ALA A 193 9.98 -6.73 14.95
CA ALA A 193 9.57 -7.60 16.05
C ALA A 193 9.56 -6.92 17.43
N ASP A 194 10.33 -5.85 17.60
CA ASP A 194 10.37 -5.02 18.82
C ASP A 194 9.29 -3.91 18.86
N ASN A 195 8.44 -3.83 17.82
CA ASN A 195 7.46 -2.76 17.59
C ASN A 195 8.05 -1.34 17.64
N GLN A 196 9.35 -1.16 17.39
CA GLN A 196 9.98 0.17 17.43
C GLN A 196 10.11 0.83 16.06
N THR A 197 10.09 0.04 14.99
CA THR A 197 10.31 0.54 13.63
C THR A 197 9.14 0.13 12.72
N ILE A 198 8.61 1.12 12.00
CA ILE A 198 7.67 0.94 10.91
C ILE A 198 8.45 0.68 9.64
N LEU A 199 8.11 -0.40 8.94
CA LEU A 199 8.56 -0.69 7.59
C LEU A 199 7.46 -0.30 6.62
N SER A 200 7.71 0.72 5.81
CA SER A 200 6.77 1.22 4.80
C SER A 200 7.28 0.89 3.41
N GLY A 201 6.64 -0.07 2.76
CA GLY A 201 6.86 -0.41 1.36
C GLY A 201 5.99 0.43 0.43
N ASP A 202 6.55 0.95 -0.66
CA ASP A 202 5.85 1.82 -1.61
C ASP A 202 5.46 1.12 -2.93
N LYS A 203 4.58 1.75 -3.71
CA LYS A 203 4.12 1.23 -5.02
C LYS A 203 5.25 1.05 -6.04
N PHE A 204 6.40 1.68 -5.87
CA PHE A 204 7.53 1.64 -6.80
C PHE A 204 8.59 0.61 -6.44
N GLY A 205 8.42 -0.10 -5.33
CA GLY A 205 9.32 -1.17 -4.92
C GLY A 205 10.19 -0.84 -3.72
N ASP A 206 10.22 0.42 -3.26
CA ASP A 206 11.11 0.86 -2.19
C ASP A 206 10.52 0.56 -0.81
N VAL A 207 11.36 0.13 0.13
CA VAL A 207 10.97 -0.08 1.53
C VAL A 207 11.76 0.86 2.43
N TYR A 208 11.05 1.66 3.19
CA TYR A 208 11.58 2.64 4.13
C TYR A 208 11.40 2.17 5.57
N ALA A 209 12.39 2.43 6.43
CA ALA A 209 12.27 2.33 7.88
C ALA A 209 12.00 3.71 8.48
N LEU A 210 11.09 3.76 9.44
CA LEU A 210 10.79 4.95 10.23
C LEU A 210 10.61 4.55 11.69
N PRO A 211 11.06 5.34 12.68
CA PRO A 211 10.78 5.04 14.08
C PRO A 211 9.26 5.11 14.33
N LEU A 212 8.73 4.26 15.20
CA LEU A 212 7.31 4.30 15.57
C LEU A 212 6.99 5.60 16.32
N ILE A 213 7.84 5.94 17.29
CA ILE A 213 7.76 7.17 18.08
C ILE A 213 8.91 8.08 17.67
N GLU A 214 8.59 9.31 17.31
CA GLU A 214 9.60 10.34 17.07
C GLU A 214 10.23 10.71 18.42
N VAL A 215 11.45 10.25 18.63
CA VAL A 215 12.27 10.76 19.74
C VAL A 215 13.02 11.97 19.20
N GLU A 216 12.79 13.13 19.79
CA GLU A 216 13.64 14.29 19.58
C GLU A 216 15.07 13.90 19.99
N LYS A 217 15.91 13.65 18.99
CA LYS A 217 17.32 13.32 19.23
C LYS A 217 17.95 14.54 19.90
N THR A 218 18.63 14.31 21.02
CA THR A 218 19.40 15.39 21.66
C THR A 218 20.49 15.87 20.68
N GLU A 219 20.88 17.15 20.75
CA GLU A 219 21.95 17.70 19.90
C GLU A 219 23.24 16.85 19.97
N ALA A 220 23.50 16.23 21.13
CA ALA A 220 24.62 15.32 21.35
C ALA A 220 24.51 14.02 20.53
N GLU A 221 23.33 13.42 20.43
CA GLU A 221 23.09 12.22 19.62
C GLU A 221 23.16 12.51 18.13
N VAL A 222 22.63 13.67 17.70
CA VAL A 222 22.76 14.14 16.31
C VAL A 222 24.23 14.34 15.97
N ALA A 223 24.98 15.04 16.81
CA ALA A 223 26.42 15.26 16.62
C ALA A 223 27.21 13.93 16.61
N ALA A 224 26.85 12.96 17.44
CA ALA A 224 27.48 11.64 17.47
C ALA A 224 27.17 10.84 16.19
N ALA A 225 25.93 10.85 15.72
CA ALA A 225 25.52 10.19 14.48
C ALA A 225 26.19 10.84 13.25
N GLU A 226 26.23 12.16 13.19
CA GLU A 226 26.95 12.89 12.14
C GLU A 226 28.44 12.59 12.14
N ARG A 227 29.07 12.49 13.33
CA ARG A 227 30.48 12.12 13.44
C ARG A 227 30.72 10.69 12.94
N ALA A 228 29.87 9.74 13.33
CA ALA A 228 29.96 8.36 12.85
C ALA A 228 29.76 8.26 11.33
N ALA A 229 28.79 9.00 10.77
CA ALA A 229 28.57 9.08 9.33
C ALA A 229 29.78 9.68 8.60
N ARG A 230 30.38 10.75 9.11
CA ARG A 230 31.61 11.35 8.55
C ARG A 230 32.80 10.41 8.64
N GLU A 231 32.94 9.66 9.73
CA GLU A 231 34.01 8.66 9.90
C GLU A 231 33.83 7.49 8.91
N GLN A 232 32.59 7.04 8.69
CA GLN A 232 32.28 6.02 7.68
C GLN A 232 32.49 6.54 6.25
N GLU A 233 32.03 7.74 5.93
CA GLU A 233 32.24 8.36 4.63
C GLU A 233 33.75 8.57 4.36
N ALA A 234 34.53 8.99 5.37
CA ALA A 234 35.98 9.09 5.27
C ALA A 234 36.64 7.71 5.05
N ALA A 235 36.14 6.65 5.69
CA ALA A 235 36.63 5.29 5.50
C ALA A 235 36.29 4.76 4.09
N GLU A 236 35.08 4.99 3.60
CA GLU A 236 34.63 4.64 2.24
C GLU A 236 35.40 5.44 1.18
N GLN A 237 35.61 6.73 1.38
CA GLN A 237 36.44 7.57 0.51
C GLN A 237 37.89 7.09 0.49
N LYS A 238 38.47 6.74 1.64
CA LYS A 238 39.83 6.17 1.71
C LYS A 238 39.91 4.81 1.00
N ALA A 239 38.95 3.92 1.23
CA ALA A 239 38.86 2.65 0.53
C ALA A 239 38.67 2.82 -0.99
N ALA A 240 37.86 3.79 -1.41
CA ALA A 240 37.65 4.15 -2.81
C ALA A 240 38.91 4.77 -3.44
N GLN A 241 39.67 5.60 -2.72
CA GLN A 241 40.95 6.15 -3.17
C GLN A 241 42.02 5.06 -3.31
N GLU A 242 42.13 4.15 -2.33
CA GLU A 242 43.03 3.00 -2.41
C GLU A 242 42.65 2.05 -3.56
N ALA A 243 41.35 1.84 -3.79
CA ALA A 243 40.85 1.10 -4.95
C ALA A 243 41.13 1.83 -6.27
N ALA A 244 40.98 3.16 -6.32
CA ALA A 244 41.25 3.97 -7.50
C ALA A 244 42.75 4.02 -7.82
N GLN A 245 43.64 4.02 -6.83
CA GLN A 245 45.10 3.94 -7.04
C GLN A 245 45.55 2.57 -7.56
N LYS A 246 44.81 1.49 -7.23
CA LYS A 246 45.07 0.14 -7.76
C LYS A 246 44.35 -0.15 -9.08
N ALA A 247 43.37 0.66 -9.45
CA ALA A 247 42.61 0.50 -10.68
C ALA A 247 43.36 1.08 -11.88
N ILE A 248 43.67 0.24 -12.86
CA ILE A 248 44.27 0.63 -14.15
C ILE A 248 43.32 1.54 -14.96
N VAL A 249 42.04 1.59 -14.59
CA VAL A 249 40.98 2.37 -15.25
C VAL A 249 40.28 3.25 -14.21
N ALA A 250 40.21 4.55 -14.50
CA ALA A 250 39.52 5.51 -13.64
C ALA A 250 38.06 5.07 -13.37
N PRO A 251 37.56 5.16 -12.12
CA PRO A 251 36.19 4.76 -11.81
C PRO A 251 35.21 5.58 -12.64
N ARG A 252 34.31 4.90 -13.36
CA ARG A 252 33.26 5.55 -14.16
C ARG A 252 32.28 6.23 -13.20
N ARG A 253 32.19 7.55 -13.27
CA ARG A 253 31.16 8.34 -12.58
C ARG A 253 29.79 7.94 -13.13
N LEU A 254 28.99 7.24 -12.32
CA LEU A 254 27.65 6.74 -12.68
C LEU A 254 26.64 7.89 -12.66
N GLU A 255 26.80 8.86 -13.57
CA GLU A 255 25.79 9.89 -13.80
C GLU A 255 25.09 9.62 -15.13
N ALA A 256 23.76 9.67 -15.13
CA ALA A 256 22.97 9.54 -16.35
C ALA A 256 23.38 10.63 -17.35
N ASN A 257 23.96 10.22 -18.48
CA ASN A 257 24.34 11.14 -19.55
C ASN A 257 23.34 11.05 -20.71
N LYS A 258 23.45 12.00 -21.66
CA LYS A 258 22.61 12.04 -22.86
C LYS A 258 22.78 10.80 -23.76
N PHE A 259 23.81 9.99 -23.54
CA PHE A 259 24.08 8.76 -24.30
C PHE A 259 23.44 7.52 -23.68
N THR A 260 23.12 7.53 -22.38
CA THR A 260 22.42 6.44 -21.68
C THR A 260 20.90 6.59 -21.63
N VAL A 261 20.37 7.81 -21.84
CA VAL A 261 18.94 8.10 -21.69
C VAL A 261 18.29 8.29 -23.06
N HIS A 262 17.56 7.28 -23.52
CA HIS A 262 17.02 7.24 -24.89
C HIS A 262 15.53 7.60 -25.00
N THR A 263 14.75 7.43 -23.92
CA THR A 263 13.31 7.73 -23.97
C THR A 263 13.06 9.23 -23.81
N LYS A 264 12.08 9.76 -24.56
CA LYS A 264 11.71 11.18 -24.55
C LYS A 264 11.40 11.68 -23.12
N GLY A 265 10.67 10.88 -22.34
CA GLY A 265 10.32 11.18 -20.95
C GLY A 265 11.55 11.26 -20.04
N ASN A 266 12.44 10.27 -20.09
CA ASN A 266 13.64 10.27 -19.25
C ASN A 266 14.60 11.38 -19.65
N ARG A 267 14.69 11.73 -20.94
CA ARG A 267 15.53 12.84 -21.42
C ARG A 267 15.03 14.18 -20.89
N GLN A 268 13.71 14.39 -20.88
CA GLN A 268 13.10 15.58 -20.25
C GLN A 268 13.33 15.60 -18.74
N ALA A 269 13.23 14.45 -18.06
CA ALA A 269 13.53 14.35 -16.63
C ALA A 269 15.01 14.72 -16.35
N LEU A 270 15.95 14.23 -17.17
CA LEU A 270 17.37 14.55 -17.06
C LEU A 270 17.65 16.05 -17.29
N GLU A 271 17.00 16.67 -18.28
CA GLU A 271 17.09 18.11 -18.53
C GLU A 271 16.52 18.94 -17.37
N ASN A 272 15.39 18.51 -16.79
CA ASN A 272 14.80 19.16 -15.62
C ASN A 272 15.71 19.04 -14.37
N GLN A 273 16.29 17.87 -14.11
CA GLN A 273 17.24 17.68 -13.01
C GLN A 273 18.47 18.58 -13.16
N ARG A 274 19.00 18.73 -14.39
CA ARG A 274 20.12 19.62 -14.67
C ARG A 274 19.77 21.09 -14.43
N ARG A 275 18.62 21.55 -14.94
CA ARG A 275 18.13 22.91 -14.67
C ARG A 275 17.95 23.18 -13.19
N GLN A 276 17.41 22.23 -12.43
CA GLN A 276 17.22 22.40 -11.00
C GLN A 276 18.55 22.49 -10.25
N LYS A 277 19.55 21.66 -10.62
CA LYS A 277 20.91 21.79 -10.08
C LYS A 277 21.55 23.13 -10.44
N GLU A 278 21.42 23.60 -11.68
CA GLU A 278 21.92 24.92 -12.10
C GLU A 278 21.25 26.06 -11.32
N LEU A 279 19.93 26.00 -11.11
CA LEU A 279 19.19 26.99 -10.33
C LEU A 279 19.64 27.01 -8.86
N LEU A 280 19.89 25.84 -8.25
CA LEU A 280 20.41 25.76 -6.88
C LEU A 280 21.81 26.39 -6.78
N ILE A 281 22.69 26.06 -7.74
CA ILE A 281 24.04 26.64 -7.82
C ILE A 281 23.97 28.16 -7.99
N GLN A 282 23.07 28.68 -8.84
CA GLN A 282 22.87 30.13 -9.03
C GLN A 282 22.33 30.83 -7.78
N GLN A 283 21.53 30.14 -6.97
CA GLN A 283 21.02 30.64 -5.68
C GLN A 283 22.05 30.54 -4.54
N GLY A 284 23.29 30.11 -4.82
CA GLY A 284 24.30 29.88 -3.79
C GLY A 284 23.97 28.72 -2.84
N LEU A 285 22.99 27.90 -3.19
CA LEU A 285 22.57 26.73 -2.43
C LEU A 285 23.34 25.52 -2.93
N ASP A 286 24.03 24.85 -2.02
CA ASP A 286 24.79 23.64 -2.34
C ASP A 286 23.80 22.51 -2.68
N PRO A 287 23.79 21.99 -3.93
CA PRO A 287 22.82 20.97 -4.35
C PRO A 287 22.90 19.69 -3.49
N GLN A 288 24.09 19.40 -2.94
CA GLN A 288 24.29 18.24 -2.07
C GLN A 288 23.70 18.45 -0.67
N LYS A 289 23.64 19.69 -0.16
CA LYS A 289 23.05 19.97 1.15
C LYS A 289 21.53 19.88 1.13
N LYS A 290 20.87 20.32 0.05
CA LYS A 290 19.40 20.30 -0.01
C LYS A 290 18.83 18.88 -0.12
N ASP A 291 19.52 17.98 -0.81
CA ASP A 291 19.13 16.58 -0.90
C ASP A 291 19.41 15.82 0.43
N ALA A 292 20.47 16.21 1.15
CA ALA A 292 20.80 15.64 2.47
C ALA A 292 19.88 16.17 3.60
N GLU A 293 19.62 17.47 3.67
CA GLU A 293 18.78 18.09 4.71
C GLU A 293 17.30 17.72 4.59
N ALA A 294 16.81 17.38 3.40
CA ALA A 294 15.42 16.97 3.19
C ALA A 294 15.16 15.47 3.39
N SER A 295 16.19 14.64 3.60
CA SER A 295 16.04 13.17 3.63
C SER A 295 16.73 12.46 4.80
N ALA A 296 17.62 13.12 5.55
CA ALA A 296 18.50 12.41 6.48
C ALA A 296 17.89 12.03 7.85
N SER A 297 16.68 12.47 8.22
CA SER A 297 16.17 12.29 9.59
C SER A 297 14.85 11.52 9.72
N GLU A 298 13.98 11.55 8.71
CA GLU A 298 12.57 11.14 8.88
C GLU A 298 12.33 9.67 8.49
N TYR A 299 12.99 9.20 7.43
CA TYR A 299 12.86 7.84 6.91
C TYR A 299 14.17 7.37 6.28
N GLN A 300 14.48 6.08 6.41
CA GLN A 300 15.66 5.47 5.81
C GLN A 300 15.26 4.46 4.75
N LEU A 301 15.77 4.62 3.52
CA LEU A 301 15.63 3.58 2.50
C LEU A 301 16.43 2.32 2.89
N LEU A 302 15.76 1.17 2.95
CA LEU A 302 16.35 -0.10 3.35
C LEU A 302 16.70 -1.00 2.16
N LEU A 303 15.76 -1.16 1.24
CA LEU A 303 15.84 -2.04 0.07
C LEU A 303 14.86 -1.56 -1.00
N GLY A 304 15.01 -2.10 -2.23
CA GLY A 304 14.13 -1.78 -3.36
C GLY A 304 13.91 -2.95 -4.30
N HIS A 305 12.69 -3.03 -4.84
CA HIS A 305 12.32 -3.84 -6.01
C HIS A 305 12.25 -2.93 -7.25
N VAL A 306 12.39 -3.51 -8.44
CA VAL A 306 12.11 -2.79 -9.71
C VAL A 306 10.61 -2.89 -10.05
N SER A 307 9.95 -3.92 -9.51
CA SER A 307 8.52 -4.15 -9.64
C SER A 307 7.71 -3.49 -8.51
N MET A 308 6.40 -3.42 -8.70
CA MET A 308 5.48 -2.91 -7.69
C MET A 308 5.46 -3.84 -6.48
N LEU A 309 5.83 -3.29 -5.32
CA LEU A 309 5.76 -4.01 -4.05
C LEU A 309 4.30 -4.21 -3.63
N THR A 310 3.95 -5.44 -3.28
CA THR A 310 2.58 -5.84 -2.94
C THR A 310 2.42 -6.23 -1.46
N ALA A 311 3.47 -6.74 -0.83
CA ALA A 311 3.45 -7.09 0.59
C ALA A 311 4.83 -6.95 1.24
N VAL A 312 4.82 -6.64 2.53
CA VAL A 312 5.97 -6.66 3.43
C VAL A 312 5.59 -7.51 4.64
N ALA A 313 6.45 -8.43 5.05
CA ALA A 313 6.31 -9.20 6.27
C ALA A 313 7.64 -9.22 7.03
N VAL A 314 7.56 -9.34 8.36
CA VAL A 314 8.73 -9.49 9.22
C VAL A 314 8.72 -10.89 9.81
N GLY A 315 9.86 -11.58 9.70
CA GLY A 315 10.05 -12.94 10.21
C GLY A 315 11.39 -13.09 10.91
N ALA A 316 11.68 -14.30 11.37
CA ALA A 316 12.97 -14.67 11.93
C ALA A 316 13.51 -15.92 11.25
N GLY A 317 14.79 -15.92 10.90
CA GLY A 317 15.51 -17.12 10.48
C GLY A 317 15.91 -17.94 11.70
N PHE A 318 15.60 -19.24 11.69
CA PHE A 318 15.91 -20.16 12.77
C PHE A 318 17.08 -21.05 12.36
N ARG A 319 18.25 -20.86 12.97
CA ARG A 319 19.37 -21.79 12.83
C ARG A 319 19.49 -22.64 14.08
N GLU A 320 19.59 -23.95 13.93
CA GLU A 320 19.90 -24.85 15.04
C GLU A 320 21.21 -24.39 15.69
N GLY A 321 21.13 -24.06 16.98
CA GLY A 321 22.31 -23.72 17.78
C GLY A 321 23.10 -24.97 18.12
N GLU A 322 24.37 -24.82 18.47
CA GLU A 322 25.14 -25.95 19.02
C GLU A 322 24.50 -26.43 20.33
N ARG A 323 24.25 -27.74 20.45
CA ARG A 323 23.86 -28.34 21.74
C ARG A 323 24.95 -28.03 22.76
N PRO A 324 24.62 -27.47 23.93
CA PRO A 324 25.60 -27.39 25.01
C PRO A 324 26.05 -28.82 25.37
N LYS A 325 27.37 -29.02 25.48
CA LYS A 325 27.95 -30.30 25.90
C LYS A 325 27.51 -30.58 27.35
N GLN A 326 26.64 -31.59 27.52
CA GLN A 326 26.06 -32.17 28.75
C GLN A 326 25.60 -31.19 29.85
N GLY A 327 24.28 -31.17 30.10
CA GLY A 327 23.67 -30.53 31.28
C GLY A 327 23.23 -29.08 31.11
N GLY A 328 23.41 -28.48 29.92
CA GLY A 328 22.92 -27.13 29.62
C GLY A 328 21.46 -27.10 29.15
N PRO A 329 20.78 -25.95 29.27
CA PRO A 329 19.43 -25.76 28.74
C PRO A 329 19.36 -26.02 27.22
N ARG A 330 18.13 -26.27 26.74
CA ARG A 330 17.74 -26.68 25.38
C ARG A 330 18.44 -25.86 24.28
N ILE A 331 18.59 -26.47 23.08
CA ILE A 331 19.17 -25.83 21.88
C ILE A 331 18.58 -24.42 21.72
N GLN A 332 19.42 -23.40 21.82
CA GLN A 332 19.00 -22.02 21.63
C GLN A 332 19.17 -21.67 20.16
N HIS A 333 18.06 -21.59 19.42
CA HIS A 333 18.11 -21.18 18.02
C HIS A 333 18.59 -19.73 17.93
N VAL A 334 19.62 -19.50 17.13
CA VAL A 334 20.03 -18.13 16.82
C VAL A 334 19.01 -17.55 15.86
N ARG A 335 18.34 -16.49 16.30
CA ARG A 335 17.30 -15.80 15.54
C ARG A 335 17.91 -14.65 14.77
N ARG A 336 17.74 -14.68 13.47
CA ARG A 336 18.10 -13.56 12.60
C ARG A 336 16.82 -12.83 12.20
N PRO A 337 16.65 -11.53 12.48
CA PRO A 337 15.51 -10.80 11.96
C PRO A 337 15.60 -10.74 10.43
N LEU A 338 14.47 -10.94 9.77
CA LEU A 338 14.35 -10.96 8.31
C LEU A 338 13.18 -10.07 7.87
N ILE A 339 13.36 -9.41 6.74
CA ILE A 339 12.29 -8.70 6.02
C ILE A 339 12.00 -9.50 4.76
N LEU A 340 10.74 -9.87 4.59
CA LEU A 340 10.25 -10.57 3.42
C LEU A 340 9.39 -9.60 2.60
N THR A 341 9.68 -9.52 1.31
CA THR A 341 8.97 -8.63 0.40
C THR A 341 8.46 -9.39 -0.81
N ALA A 342 7.21 -9.12 -1.19
CA ALA A 342 6.58 -9.67 -2.37
C ALA A 342 6.32 -8.58 -3.42
N ASP A 343 6.35 -8.96 -4.69
CA ASP A 343 6.05 -8.05 -5.79
C ASP A 343 5.11 -8.62 -6.85
N ARG A 344 4.75 -7.76 -7.81
CA ARG A 344 3.87 -8.08 -8.94
C ARG A 344 4.50 -9.03 -9.96
N ASP A 345 5.83 -9.14 -9.98
CA ASP A 345 6.59 -9.97 -10.92
C ASP A 345 7.08 -11.26 -10.25
N GLU A 346 6.24 -11.84 -9.38
CA GLU A 346 6.39 -13.20 -8.83
C GLU A 346 7.49 -13.38 -7.78
N HIS A 347 8.21 -12.33 -7.40
CA HIS A 347 9.32 -12.46 -6.46
C HIS A 347 8.85 -12.38 -5.02
N ILE A 348 9.33 -13.32 -4.20
CA ILE A 348 9.41 -13.18 -2.75
C ILE A 348 10.89 -13.12 -2.38
N ARG A 349 11.35 -11.96 -1.90
CA ARG A 349 12.74 -11.75 -1.50
C ARG A 349 12.86 -11.85 0.02
N VAL A 350 13.87 -12.56 0.50
CA VAL A 350 14.19 -12.67 1.93
C VAL A 350 15.49 -11.91 2.19
N THR A 351 15.39 -10.81 2.94
CA THR A 351 16.50 -9.89 3.21
C THR A 351 16.77 -9.86 4.71
N ARG A 352 18.02 -9.62 5.12
CA ARG A 352 18.30 -9.37 6.54
C ARG A 352 17.50 -8.15 7.03
N GLY A 353 16.92 -8.29 8.21
CA GLY A 353 16.14 -7.22 8.83
C GLY A 353 16.99 -6.17 9.53
N VAL A 354 16.29 -5.18 10.07
CA VAL A 354 16.86 -4.15 10.93
C VAL A 354 17.17 -4.76 12.30
N VAL A 355 18.40 -4.57 12.78
CA VAL A 355 18.81 -4.99 14.13
C VAL A 355 19.03 -3.72 14.95
N GLY A 356 18.27 -3.52 16.03
CA GLY A 356 18.41 -2.33 16.88
C GLY A 356 17.77 -1.05 16.31
N PRO A 357 17.86 0.08 17.03
CA PRO A 357 17.08 1.28 16.75
C PRO A 357 17.65 2.15 15.62
N THR A 358 18.83 1.78 15.09
CA THR A 358 19.55 2.63 14.15
C THR A 358 19.73 1.99 12.79
N ALA A 359 19.59 2.84 11.77
CA ALA A 359 19.99 2.58 10.40
C ALA A 359 21.34 1.89 10.21
N ALA A 360 22.33 2.30 11.00
CA ALA A 360 23.72 1.85 10.90
C ALA A 360 23.89 0.34 11.16
N THR A 361 22.97 -0.26 11.91
CA THR A 361 22.97 -1.69 12.23
C THR A 361 22.06 -2.50 11.31
N SER A 362 21.39 -1.84 10.35
CA SER A 362 20.64 -2.53 9.30
C SER A 362 21.57 -3.24 8.32
N GLN A 363 21.34 -4.54 8.13
CA GLN A 363 22.06 -5.35 7.13
C GLN A 363 21.22 -5.57 5.86
N THR A 364 20.28 -4.66 5.56
CA THR A 364 19.31 -4.83 4.46
C THR A 364 19.91 -4.82 3.06
N HIS A 365 21.20 -4.46 2.92
CA HIS A 365 21.97 -4.66 1.69
C HIS A 365 22.29 -6.15 1.42
N VAL A 366 22.09 -7.03 2.40
CA VAL A 366 22.30 -8.48 2.28
C VAL A 366 20.97 -9.19 2.03
N ILE A 367 20.78 -9.65 0.80
CA ILE A 367 19.72 -10.58 0.43
C ILE A 367 20.19 -11.98 0.84
N GLU A 368 19.39 -12.67 1.66
CA GLU A 368 19.67 -14.03 2.12
C GLU A 368 19.28 -15.07 1.05
N THR A 369 18.07 -14.95 0.51
CA THR A 369 17.54 -15.86 -0.52
C THR A 369 16.29 -15.28 -1.19
N PHE A 370 15.69 -16.06 -2.11
CA PHE A 370 14.39 -15.83 -2.71
C PHE A 370 13.52 -17.09 -2.58
N CYS A 371 12.22 -16.92 -2.34
CA CYS A 371 11.25 -18.02 -2.42
C CYS A 371 10.69 -18.07 -3.85
N LEU A 372 11.28 -18.89 -4.72
CA LEU A 372 10.97 -18.92 -6.15
C LEU A 372 9.95 -20.00 -6.50
N GLY A 373 8.98 -19.63 -7.34
CA GLY A 373 8.11 -20.58 -8.02
C GLY A 373 6.71 -20.08 -8.36
N HIS A 374 6.26 -18.96 -7.79
CA HIS A 374 5.01 -18.32 -8.20
C HIS A 374 5.05 -18.03 -9.72
N THR A 375 3.91 -18.11 -10.40
CA THR A 375 3.78 -17.92 -11.86
C THR A 375 2.91 -16.72 -12.24
N SER A 376 2.45 -16.00 -11.22
CA SER A 376 1.65 -14.80 -11.25
C SER A 376 1.99 -13.95 -10.03
N PHE A 377 1.45 -12.73 -9.97
CA PHE A 377 1.74 -11.79 -8.89
C PHE A 377 1.52 -12.42 -7.52
N VAL A 378 2.36 -12.07 -6.55
CA VAL A 378 2.18 -12.43 -5.14
C VAL A 378 1.54 -11.23 -4.46
N SER A 379 0.44 -11.40 -3.74
CA SER A 379 -0.28 -10.27 -3.11
C SER A 379 -0.27 -10.31 -1.59
N ARG A 380 -0.12 -11.50 -0.99
CA ARG A 380 -0.15 -11.68 0.46
C ARG A 380 0.96 -12.61 0.94
N LEU A 381 1.53 -12.22 2.06
CA LEU A 381 2.49 -12.98 2.84
C LEU A 381 1.93 -13.12 4.26
N CYS A 382 1.91 -14.33 4.81
CA CYS A 382 1.42 -14.60 6.15
C CYS A 382 2.39 -15.54 6.86
N ILE A 383 2.90 -15.12 8.02
CA ILE A 383 3.69 -15.96 8.92
C ILE A 383 2.82 -16.22 10.15
N PRO A 384 2.28 -17.44 10.32
CA PRO A 384 1.48 -17.77 11.50
C PRO A 384 2.34 -17.71 12.76
N SER A 385 1.80 -17.12 13.83
CA SER A 385 2.48 -17.04 15.14
C SER A 385 2.79 -18.42 15.73
N SER A 386 1.96 -19.43 15.45
CA SER A 386 2.20 -20.82 15.85
C SER A 386 3.22 -21.56 14.99
N ARG A 387 3.57 -21.02 13.82
CA ARG A 387 4.58 -21.56 12.88
C ARG A 387 5.47 -20.44 12.34
N PRO A 388 6.26 -19.77 13.21
CA PRO A 388 7.08 -18.63 12.80
C PRO A 388 8.20 -19.02 11.82
N ASP A 389 8.47 -20.32 11.68
CA ASP A 389 9.43 -20.93 10.75
C ASP A 389 8.84 -21.23 9.36
N ARG A 390 7.56 -20.90 9.13
CA ARG A 390 6.87 -21.08 7.85
C ARG A 390 6.25 -19.78 7.36
N LEU A 391 6.35 -19.59 6.05
CA LEU A 391 5.66 -18.54 5.33
C LEU A 391 4.57 -19.18 4.47
N VAL A 392 3.35 -18.67 4.55
CA VAL A 392 2.29 -18.96 3.57
C VAL A 392 2.13 -17.74 2.67
N SER A 393 2.20 -17.94 1.37
CA SER A 393 2.00 -16.89 0.37
C SER A 393 0.91 -17.26 -0.62
N GLY A 394 0.36 -16.24 -1.28
CA GLY A 394 -0.58 -16.44 -2.37
C GLY A 394 -0.82 -15.14 -3.14
N GLY A 395 -1.53 -15.27 -4.26
CA GLY A 395 -1.77 -14.17 -5.18
C GLY A 395 -2.62 -14.61 -6.36
N GLY A 396 -2.07 -14.53 -7.57
CA GLY A 396 -2.78 -14.84 -8.81
C GLY A 396 -2.66 -16.28 -9.33
N ASP A 397 -1.94 -17.16 -8.63
CA ASP A 397 -1.62 -18.52 -9.13
C ASP A 397 -2.76 -19.53 -9.01
N GLY A 398 -3.80 -19.22 -8.23
CA GLY A 398 -4.85 -20.20 -7.91
C GLY A 398 -4.46 -21.19 -6.81
N GLU A 399 -3.31 -21.02 -6.15
CA GLU A 399 -2.88 -21.85 -5.03
C GLU A 399 -2.26 -21.01 -3.91
N LEU A 400 -2.29 -21.55 -2.69
CA LEU A 400 -1.50 -21.09 -1.57
C LEU A 400 -0.21 -21.92 -1.51
N ARG A 401 0.90 -21.29 -1.13
CA ARG A 401 2.22 -21.93 -1.07
C ARG A 401 2.83 -21.80 0.30
N VAL A 402 3.38 -22.90 0.80
CA VAL A 402 4.08 -22.97 2.08
C VAL A 402 5.58 -23.05 1.84
N TRP A 403 6.32 -22.15 2.47
CA TRP A 403 7.77 -22.05 2.31
C TRP A 403 8.48 -22.28 3.63
N ASN A 404 9.56 -23.05 3.56
CA ASN A 404 10.68 -22.83 4.46
C ASN A 404 11.52 -21.67 3.90
N PHE A 405 11.17 -20.45 4.32
CA PHE A 405 11.67 -19.22 3.70
C PHE A 405 13.15 -18.94 4.00
N TRP A 406 13.77 -19.61 4.98
CA TRP A 406 15.17 -19.43 5.33
C TRP A 406 15.77 -20.73 5.87
N PRO A 407 16.99 -21.13 5.49
CA PRO A 407 17.97 -20.37 4.71
C PRO A 407 17.76 -20.41 3.19
N GLU A 408 17.07 -21.42 2.67
CA GLU A 408 17.09 -21.71 1.22
C GLU A 408 15.91 -21.12 0.45
N GLY A 409 14.81 -20.72 1.10
CA GLY A 409 13.62 -20.25 0.39
C GLY A 409 12.86 -21.39 -0.30
N ARG A 410 12.85 -22.59 0.31
CA ARG A 410 12.34 -23.82 -0.31
C ARG A 410 10.82 -23.92 -0.20
N LEU A 411 10.16 -24.22 -1.31
CA LEU A 411 8.75 -24.63 -1.33
C LEU A 411 8.60 -26.00 -0.64
N VAL A 412 7.75 -26.09 0.38
CA VAL A 412 7.53 -27.33 1.14
C VAL A 412 6.11 -27.89 0.99
N GLY A 413 5.15 -27.08 0.56
CA GLY A 413 3.79 -27.53 0.28
C GLY A 413 2.97 -26.51 -0.50
N THR A 414 1.85 -26.97 -1.05
CA THR A 414 0.87 -26.14 -1.76
C THR A 414 -0.54 -26.58 -1.39
N ALA A 415 -1.51 -25.69 -1.56
CA ALA A 415 -2.93 -25.99 -1.43
C ALA A 415 -3.73 -25.33 -2.56
N ASP A 416 -4.56 -26.11 -3.24
CA ASP A 416 -5.39 -25.64 -4.35
C ASP A 416 -6.52 -24.73 -3.83
N LEU A 417 -6.41 -23.44 -4.17
CA LEU A 417 -7.42 -22.43 -3.86
C LEU A 417 -8.41 -22.27 -5.01
N ALA A 418 -7.99 -22.54 -6.25
CA ALA A 418 -8.81 -22.45 -7.45
C ALA A 418 -9.96 -23.44 -7.43
N ALA A 419 -9.74 -24.69 -6.97
CA ALA A 419 -10.81 -25.66 -6.80
C ALA A 419 -11.88 -25.17 -5.79
N ALA A 420 -11.45 -24.60 -4.66
CA ALA A 420 -12.36 -24.06 -3.66
C ALA A 420 -13.14 -22.84 -4.21
N VAL A 421 -12.46 -21.93 -4.92
CA VAL A 421 -13.10 -20.77 -5.58
C VAL A 421 -14.09 -21.20 -6.67
N ALA A 422 -13.73 -22.18 -7.51
CA ALA A 422 -14.59 -22.70 -8.56
C ALA A 422 -15.89 -23.32 -7.99
N SER A 423 -15.80 -23.99 -6.83
CA SER A 423 -16.97 -24.55 -6.14
C SER A 423 -17.97 -23.50 -5.69
N VAL A 424 -17.50 -22.30 -5.31
CA VAL A 424 -18.37 -21.17 -4.95
C VAL A 424 -18.90 -20.48 -6.20
N ALA A 425 -18.02 -20.23 -7.17
CA ALA A 425 -18.35 -19.56 -8.42
C ALA A 425 -19.46 -20.26 -9.20
N SER A 426 -19.49 -21.60 -9.20
CA SER A 426 -20.54 -22.39 -9.86
C SER A 426 -21.92 -22.21 -9.23
N VAL A 427 -21.99 -21.88 -7.94
CA VAL A 427 -23.23 -21.66 -7.19
C VAL A 427 -23.64 -20.19 -7.21
N SER A 428 -22.68 -19.28 -7.08
CA SER A 428 -22.94 -17.84 -6.95
C SER A 428 -22.94 -17.07 -8.28
N GLY A 429 -22.55 -17.71 -9.39
CA GLY A 429 -22.37 -17.04 -10.69
C GLY A 429 -21.15 -16.10 -10.75
N ALA A 430 -20.23 -16.19 -9.78
CA ALA A 430 -19.03 -15.34 -9.74
C ALA A 430 -17.99 -15.81 -10.79
N GLU A 431 -17.06 -14.93 -11.15
CA GLU A 431 -15.93 -15.28 -12.02
C GLU A 431 -14.94 -16.18 -11.25
N ALA A 432 -14.66 -17.38 -11.76
CA ALA A 432 -13.76 -18.36 -11.12
C ALA A 432 -12.25 -18.00 -11.15
N LYS A 433 -11.89 -16.78 -11.58
CA LYS A 433 -10.52 -16.29 -11.61
C LYS A 433 -10.04 -15.95 -10.20
N VAL A 434 -8.96 -16.58 -9.77
CA VAL A 434 -8.39 -16.36 -8.42
C VAL A 434 -7.54 -15.10 -8.42
N ALA A 435 -7.81 -14.23 -7.45
CA ALA A 435 -6.91 -13.15 -7.04
C ALA A 435 -7.04 -13.01 -5.54
N LEU A 436 -6.03 -13.47 -4.80
CA LEU A 436 -6.04 -13.42 -3.34
C LEU A 436 -5.93 -11.96 -2.87
N SER A 437 -6.94 -11.48 -2.14
CA SER A 437 -6.98 -10.12 -1.59
C SER A 437 -6.67 -10.09 -0.10
N GLY A 438 -6.80 -11.20 0.63
CA GLY A 438 -6.54 -11.28 2.06
C GLY A 438 -6.05 -12.68 2.47
N LEU A 439 -5.13 -12.72 3.43
CA LEU A 439 -4.60 -13.97 4.01
C LEU A 439 -4.22 -13.71 5.46
N TYR A 440 -4.85 -14.42 6.39
CA TYR A 440 -4.75 -14.14 7.83
C TYR A 440 -4.52 -15.43 8.57
N ALA A 441 -3.60 -15.44 9.54
CA ALA A 441 -3.47 -16.52 10.50
C ALA A 441 -4.47 -16.33 11.65
N LEU A 442 -5.11 -17.42 12.06
CA LEU A 442 -5.96 -17.50 13.24
C LEU A 442 -5.17 -18.11 14.40
N GLY A 443 -5.49 -17.67 15.61
CA GLY A 443 -4.82 -17.99 16.86
C GLY A 443 -4.26 -16.72 17.50
N SER A 444 -4.75 -16.40 18.70
CA SER A 444 -4.22 -15.32 19.51
C SER A 444 -2.72 -15.48 19.74
N GLY A 445 -1.97 -14.39 19.58
CA GLY A 445 -0.51 -14.27 19.69
C GLY A 445 0.07 -14.55 21.08
N ALA A 446 -0.48 -15.50 21.82
CA ALA A 446 0.09 -16.02 23.06
C ALA A 446 1.44 -16.74 22.81
N GLY A 447 1.80 -16.98 21.56
CA GLY A 447 3.16 -17.24 21.15
C GLY A 447 3.72 -16.04 20.40
N GLY A 448 4.50 -15.19 21.09
CA GLY A 448 5.54 -14.44 20.39
C GLY A 448 6.44 -15.42 19.62
N PRO A 449 7.32 -14.96 18.72
CA PRO A 449 8.18 -15.88 17.99
C PRO A 449 8.92 -16.83 18.96
N ASP A 450 9.14 -16.43 20.22
CA ASP A 450 9.81 -17.18 21.29
C ASP A 450 9.06 -18.42 21.82
N ALA A 451 7.78 -18.61 21.48
CA ALA A 451 6.99 -19.72 22.01
C ALA A 451 7.18 -21.05 21.28
N MET A 452 7.82 -21.05 20.11
CA MET A 452 8.12 -22.30 19.42
C MET A 452 9.37 -22.94 20.05
N THR A 453 9.17 -23.96 20.86
CA THR A 453 10.21 -24.98 21.08
C THR A 453 10.05 -26.06 20.00
N ASP A 454 11.13 -26.76 19.62
CA ASP A 454 11.08 -27.82 18.60
C ASP A 454 10.01 -28.90 18.89
N ASP A 455 9.61 -29.07 20.15
CA ASP A 455 8.58 -30.03 20.57
C ASP A 455 7.14 -29.49 20.48
N ASP A 456 6.94 -28.18 20.28
CA ASP A 456 5.64 -27.50 20.30
C ASP A 456 5.15 -27.17 18.87
N ALA A 457 5.44 -28.03 17.90
CA ALA A 457 4.89 -27.90 16.55
C ALA A 457 3.36 -28.05 16.58
N ALA A 458 2.66 -26.92 16.59
CA ALA A 458 1.21 -26.87 16.55
C ALA A 458 0.70 -26.70 15.11
N ASP A 459 -0.54 -27.13 14.88
CA ASP A 459 -1.27 -26.75 13.67
C ASP A 459 -1.46 -25.22 13.62
N ALA A 460 -1.40 -24.64 12.43
CA ALA A 460 -1.80 -23.26 12.19
C ALA A 460 -3.06 -23.21 11.33
N PHE A 461 -3.96 -22.29 11.63
CA PHE A 461 -5.20 -22.09 10.87
C PHE A 461 -5.13 -20.78 10.12
N LEU A 462 -5.57 -20.77 8.86
CA LEU A 462 -5.53 -19.60 8.01
C LEU A 462 -6.89 -19.34 7.36
N VAL A 463 -7.17 -18.07 7.07
CA VAL A 463 -8.34 -17.63 6.29
C VAL A 463 -7.86 -16.87 5.07
N ALA A 464 -8.33 -17.28 3.90
CA ALA A 464 -8.08 -16.63 2.62
C ALA A 464 -9.35 -15.92 2.12
N ILE A 465 -9.14 -14.73 1.54
CA ILE A 465 -10.16 -13.92 0.87
C ILE A 465 -9.72 -13.72 -0.57
N CYS A 466 -10.62 -13.97 -1.52
CA CYS A 466 -10.39 -13.73 -2.94
C CYS A 466 -11.22 -12.54 -3.43
N GLU A 467 -10.65 -11.69 -4.27
CA GLU A 467 -11.36 -10.57 -4.88
C GLU A 467 -12.63 -11.08 -5.58
N ARG A 468 -13.76 -10.42 -5.33
CA ARG A 468 -15.06 -10.68 -5.98
C ARG A 468 -15.64 -12.08 -5.75
N ILE A 469 -15.19 -12.81 -4.72
CA ILE A 469 -15.75 -14.10 -4.33
C ILE A 469 -16.51 -13.94 -3.00
N PRO A 470 -17.82 -14.25 -2.92
CA PRO A 470 -18.64 -14.07 -1.71
C PRO A 470 -18.42 -15.18 -0.67
N ALA A 471 -17.16 -15.52 -0.37
CA ALA A 471 -16.83 -16.59 0.55
C ALA A 471 -15.47 -16.40 1.24
N LEU A 472 -15.32 -17.04 2.39
CA LEU A 472 -14.06 -17.20 3.11
C LEU A 472 -13.58 -18.65 2.98
N PHE A 473 -12.28 -18.83 2.78
CA PHE A 473 -11.64 -20.13 2.61
C PHE A 473 -10.72 -20.43 3.78
N PHE A 474 -11.03 -21.47 4.55
CA PHE A 474 -10.26 -21.87 5.72
C PHE A 474 -9.27 -22.97 5.37
N PHE A 475 -8.06 -22.84 5.88
CA PHE A 475 -6.98 -23.81 5.69
C PHE A 475 -6.35 -24.18 7.02
N ARG A 476 -5.87 -25.42 7.11
CA ARG A 476 -5.04 -25.90 8.20
C ARG A 476 -3.66 -26.26 7.67
N LEU A 477 -2.63 -25.62 8.20
CA LEU A 477 -1.25 -26.04 8.09
C LEU A 477 -0.97 -27.01 9.22
N ALA A 478 -0.70 -28.27 8.89
CA ALA A 478 -0.40 -29.28 9.88
C ALA A 478 0.92 -29.00 10.62
N ALA A 479 1.08 -29.60 11.80
CA ALA A 479 2.29 -29.54 12.61
C ALA A 479 3.60 -29.89 11.86
N ASP A 480 3.53 -30.68 10.78
CA ASP A 480 4.70 -30.97 9.92
C ASP A 480 5.26 -29.72 9.21
N GLY A 481 4.49 -28.63 9.18
CA GLY A 481 4.83 -27.36 8.53
C GLY A 481 4.88 -27.44 7.00
N ALA A 482 4.31 -28.48 6.38
CA ALA A 482 4.30 -28.69 4.94
C ALA A 482 2.89 -28.95 4.40
N THR A 483 2.08 -29.72 5.13
CA THR A 483 0.74 -30.10 4.70
C THR A 483 -0.25 -28.96 4.95
N LEU A 484 -0.55 -28.18 3.92
CA LEU A 484 -1.62 -27.19 3.93
C LEU A 484 -2.86 -27.77 3.25
N ALA A 485 -3.95 -27.90 3.99
CA ALA A 485 -5.20 -28.46 3.47
C ALA A 485 -6.35 -27.46 3.63
N HIS A 486 -7.18 -27.34 2.60
CA HIS A 486 -8.47 -26.67 2.70
C HIS A 486 -9.35 -27.46 3.68
N THR A 487 -9.95 -26.76 4.66
CA THR A 487 -10.79 -27.39 5.69
C THR A 487 -12.26 -27.03 5.53
N GLN A 488 -12.55 -25.80 5.11
CA GLN A 488 -13.92 -25.31 5.05
C GLN A 488 -14.04 -24.12 4.09
N THR A 489 -15.18 -24.00 3.42
CA THR A 489 -15.61 -22.79 2.73
C THR A 489 -16.85 -22.26 3.42
N VAL A 490 -16.85 -20.98 3.80
CA VAL A 490 -18.02 -20.30 4.37
C VAL A 490 -18.49 -19.26 3.38
N GLN A 491 -19.65 -19.49 2.76
CA GLN A 491 -20.31 -18.48 1.92
C GLN A 491 -20.90 -17.38 2.79
N LEU A 492 -20.70 -16.13 2.38
CA LEU A 492 -21.34 -14.98 3.03
C LEU A 492 -22.82 -14.87 2.61
N PRO A 493 -23.64 -14.11 3.36
CA PRO A 493 -25.00 -13.78 2.93
C PRO A 493 -25.03 -13.22 1.51
N GLU A 494 -26.12 -13.47 0.80
CA GLU A 494 -26.27 -13.07 -0.60
C GLU A 494 -25.98 -11.58 -0.80
N GLY A 495 -25.23 -11.27 -1.85
CA GLY A 495 -24.86 -9.89 -2.18
C GLY A 495 -23.76 -9.29 -1.30
N GLN A 496 -23.02 -10.07 -0.50
CA GLN A 496 -21.90 -9.56 0.30
C GLN A 496 -20.54 -10.11 -0.15
N LEU A 497 -19.55 -9.22 -0.28
CA LEU A 497 -18.17 -9.54 -0.65
C LEU A 497 -17.24 -9.25 0.54
N PRO A 498 -16.47 -10.24 1.01
CA PRO A 498 -15.51 -10.03 2.09
C PRO A 498 -14.39 -9.07 1.66
N LEU A 499 -14.02 -8.14 2.56
CA LEU A 499 -12.95 -7.17 2.37
C LEU A 499 -11.78 -7.40 3.33
N ASP A 500 -12.07 -7.64 4.62
CA ASP A 500 -11.07 -7.85 5.67
C ASP A 500 -11.67 -8.70 6.79
N VAL A 501 -10.82 -9.36 7.56
CA VAL A 501 -11.24 -10.18 8.71
C VAL A 501 -10.37 -9.91 9.93
N ALA A 502 -10.96 -10.06 11.11
CA ALA A 502 -10.23 -10.02 12.37
C ALA A 502 -10.77 -11.08 13.33
N GLU A 503 -9.88 -11.87 13.93
CA GLU A 503 -10.25 -12.84 14.95
C GLU A 503 -10.39 -12.12 16.29
N VAL A 504 -11.49 -12.42 16.96
CA VAL A 504 -11.94 -11.81 18.20
C VAL A 504 -12.29 -12.95 19.16
N GLY A 505 -11.77 -12.93 20.39
CA GLY A 505 -12.10 -13.96 21.37
C GLY A 505 -11.19 -14.01 22.57
N ASP A 506 -11.69 -14.63 23.63
CA ASP A 506 -11.05 -14.81 24.94
C ASP A 506 -10.42 -16.21 25.12
N GLY A 507 -10.22 -16.95 24.02
CA GLY A 507 -9.65 -18.29 24.01
C GLY A 507 -10.68 -19.40 24.18
N GLU A 508 -11.78 -19.18 24.90
CA GLU A 508 -12.89 -20.14 25.04
C GLU A 508 -13.87 -20.03 23.88
N THR A 509 -14.18 -18.81 23.45
CA THR A 509 -15.03 -18.57 22.28
C THR A 509 -14.23 -17.82 21.21
N ARG A 510 -14.12 -18.45 20.03
CA ARG A 510 -13.49 -17.82 18.87
C ARG A 510 -14.56 -17.29 17.94
N ARG A 511 -14.52 -15.98 17.69
CA ARG A 511 -15.37 -15.25 16.75
C ARG A 511 -14.49 -14.65 15.67
N LEU A 512 -14.95 -14.68 14.43
CA LEU A 512 -14.30 -13.97 13.33
C LEU A 512 -15.21 -12.83 12.90
N VAL A 513 -14.71 -11.60 12.92
CA VAL A 513 -15.45 -10.43 12.44
C VAL A 513 -15.03 -10.17 11.00
N VAL A 514 -16.00 -9.96 10.12
CA VAL A 514 -15.79 -9.79 8.69
C VAL A 514 -16.33 -8.42 8.26
N ALA A 515 -15.44 -7.61 7.68
CA ALA A 515 -15.82 -6.43 6.94
C ALA A 515 -16.25 -6.86 5.53
N ALA A 516 -17.43 -6.43 5.09
CA ALA A 516 -17.98 -6.82 3.80
C ALA A 516 -18.55 -5.61 3.05
N ALA A 517 -18.42 -5.60 1.73
CA ALA A 517 -19.07 -4.64 0.84
C ALA A 517 -20.23 -5.30 0.10
N PRO A 518 -21.26 -4.52 -0.29
CA PRO A 518 -22.29 -5.03 -1.18
C PRO A 518 -21.73 -5.40 -2.57
N ALA A 519 -22.27 -6.47 -3.14
CA ALA A 519 -21.95 -6.98 -4.47
C ALA A 519 -22.70 -6.22 -5.59
N GLU A 520 -23.77 -5.50 -5.26
CA GLU A 520 -24.48 -4.65 -6.20
C GLU A 520 -24.03 -3.19 -6.08
N GLU A 521 -23.93 -2.48 -7.20
CA GLU A 521 -23.48 -1.08 -7.24
C GLU A 521 -24.47 -0.12 -6.59
N ASP A 522 -25.76 -0.45 -6.62
CA ASP A 522 -26.85 0.40 -6.14
C ASP A 522 -27.26 0.11 -4.69
N ALA A 523 -26.56 -0.79 -3.99
CA ALA A 523 -26.88 -1.10 -2.61
C ALA A 523 -26.72 0.15 -1.71
N VAL A 524 -27.83 0.68 -1.21
CA VAL A 524 -27.85 1.92 -0.42
C VAL A 524 -27.52 1.67 1.06
N ILE A 525 -27.56 0.42 1.51
CA ILE A 525 -27.54 0.04 2.93
C ILE A 525 -26.09 -0.15 3.41
N ALA A 526 -25.75 0.47 4.54
CA ALA A 526 -24.51 0.19 5.26
C ALA A 526 -24.49 -1.28 5.71
N THR A 527 -23.51 -2.06 5.27
CA THR A 527 -23.35 -3.44 5.73
C THR A 527 -22.82 -3.42 7.16
N PRO A 528 -23.52 -4.06 8.12
CA PRO A 528 -22.94 -4.29 9.44
C PRO A 528 -21.70 -5.17 9.30
N LEU A 529 -20.79 -5.09 10.28
CA LEU A 529 -19.74 -6.09 10.42
C LEU A 529 -20.41 -7.45 10.61
N LEU A 530 -20.08 -8.44 9.79
CA LEU A 530 -20.59 -9.79 10.01
C LEU A 530 -19.79 -10.47 11.11
N SER A 531 -20.43 -11.39 11.84
CA SER A 531 -19.74 -12.28 12.78
C SER A 531 -19.87 -13.73 12.31
N LEU A 532 -18.76 -14.46 12.35
CA LEU A 532 -18.74 -15.91 12.27
C LEU A 532 -18.38 -16.47 13.64
N MET A 533 -19.06 -17.53 14.04
CA MET A 533 -18.81 -18.23 15.29
C MET A 533 -18.14 -19.57 15.00
N SER A 534 -17.13 -19.92 15.80
CA SER A 534 -16.56 -21.26 15.77
C SER A 534 -17.51 -22.24 16.45
N THR A 535 -17.90 -23.29 15.74
CA THR A 535 -18.73 -24.39 16.25
C THR A 535 -17.96 -25.71 16.14
N LYS A 536 -18.52 -26.80 16.70
CA LYS A 536 -17.93 -28.15 16.55
C LYS A 536 -17.85 -28.61 15.09
N GLU A 537 -18.71 -28.09 14.22
CA GLU A 537 -18.78 -28.43 12.79
C GLU A 537 -17.93 -27.50 11.92
N GLY A 538 -17.29 -26.49 12.52
CA GLY A 538 -16.53 -25.46 11.82
C GLY A 538 -17.10 -24.06 12.04
N TRP A 539 -16.73 -23.12 11.18
CA TRP A 539 -17.19 -21.74 11.23
C TRP A 539 -18.55 -21.59 10.58
N THR A 540 -19.45 -20.85 11.23
CA THR A 540 -20.77 -20.52 10.68
C THR A 540 -21.05 -19.04 10.81
N VAL A 541 -21.76 -18.46 9.84
CA VAL A 541 -22.19 -17.05 9.90
C VAL A 541 -23.26 -16.94 10.99
N ALA A 542 -23.05 -16.05 11.95
CA ALA A 542 -24.03 -15.77 12.99
C ALA A 542 -25.23 -15.02 12.40
N GLU A 543 -26.45 -15.35 12.87
CA GLU A 543 -27.67 -14.66 12.45
C GLU A 543 -27.67 -13.17 12.81
N THR A 544 -26.97 -12.81 13.89
CA THR A 544 -26.83 -11.44 14.36
C THR A 544 -25.37 -11.12 14.64
N SER A 545 -24.98 -9.88 14.37
CA SER A 545 -23.68 -9.34 14.78
C SER A 545 -23.87 -8.51 16.05
N PRO A 546 -23.00 -8.66 17.06
CA PRO A 546 -23.03 -7.79 18.23
C PRO A 546 -22.62 -6.34 17.88
N PHE A 547 -21.89 -6.16 16.77
CA PHE A 547 -21.44 -4.84 16.33
C PHE A 547 -22.58 -4.14 15.58
N ALA A 548 -23.15 -3.12 16.21
CA ALA A 548 -24.23 -2.34 15.63
C ALA A 548 -23.80 -1.70 14.30
N ALA A 549 -24.71 -1.70 13.31
CA ALA A 549 -24.53 -0.87 12.12
C ALA A 549 -24.52 0.60 12.53
N LEU A 550 -23.43 1.31 12.25
CA LEU A 550 -23.41 2.76 12.43
C LEU A 550 -24.17 3.43 11.28
N PRO A 551 -24.92 4.52 11.56
CA PRO A 551 -25.62 5.26 10.51
C PRO A 551 -24.63 5.71 9.42
N PRO A 552 -25.06 5.86 8.16
CA PRO A 552 -24.22 6.48 7.12
C PRO A 552 -23.65 7.80 7.65
N PRO A 553 -22.37 8.11 7.38
CA PRO A 553 -21.84 9.42 7.75
C PRO A 553 -22.69 10.50 7.09
N THR A 554 -23.08 11.50 7.86
CA THR A 554 -23.71 12.69 7.29
C THR A 554 -22.68 13.48 6.49
N VAL A 555 -23.12 14.35 5.58
CA VAL A 555 -22.22 15.28 4.86
C VAL A 555 -21.42 16.15 5.85
N GLU A 556 -22.01 16.45 7.01
CA GLU A 556 -21.34 17.18 8.09
C GLU A 556 -20.22 16.33 8.73
N ASP A 557 -20.47 15.03 8.90
CA ASP A 557 -19.54 14.10 9.53
C ASP A 557 -18.33 13.76 8.68
N ASP A 558 -18.55 13.46 7.40
CA ASP A 558 -17.52 13.02 6.46
C ASP A 558 -17.88 13.52 5.04
N PRO A 559 -17.67 14.83 4.77
CA PRO A 559 -18.03 15.45 3.49
C PRO A 559 -17.24 14.82 2.33
N ASP A 560 -16.01 14.40 2.63
CA ASP A 560 -15.10 13.73 1.74
C ASP A 560 -15.66 12.39 1.29
N SER A 561 -16.25 11.61 2.20
CA SER A 561 -16.89 10.34 1.86
C SER A 561 -18.26 10.49 1.19
N ALA A 562 -19.02 11.52 1.58
CA ALA A 562 -20.40 11.72 1.14
C ALA A 562 -20.50 12.12 -0.34
N THR A 563 -19.41 12.63 -0.91
CA THR A 563 -19.33 13.08 -2.31
C THR A 563 -18.66 12.05 -3.24
N LEU A 564 -18.27 10.88 -2.72
CA LEU A 564 -17.57 9.86 -3.50
C LEU A 564 -18.47 9.19 -4.53
N ASP A 565 -17.95 9.07 -5.75
CA ASP A 565 -18.52 8.18 -6.77
C ASP A 565 -18.50 6.73 -6.23
N HIS A 566 -19.69 6.15 -6.07
CA HIS A 566 -19.87 4.81 -5.49
C HIS A 566 -19.22 3.72 -6.32
N THR A 567 -19.18 3.85 -7.65
CA THR A 567 -18.52 2.88 -8.52
C THR A 567 -17.01 2.92 -8.31
N VAL A 568 -16.44 4.12 -8.18
CA VAL A 568 -15.01 4.30 -7.93
C VAL A 568 -14.63 3.83 -6.53
N LEU A 569 -15.44 4.16 -5.52
CA LEU A 569 -15.24 3.68 -4.15
C LEU A 569 -15.29 2.16 -4.08
N ARG A 570 -16.28 1.53 -4.72
CA ARG A 570 -16.41 0.06 -4.75
C ARG A 570 -15.18 -0.58 -5.38
N LYS A 571 -14.70 -0.04 -6.51
CA LYS A 571 -13.45 -0.48 -7.14
C LYS A 571 -12.26 -0.31 -6.19
N LEU A 572 -12.14 0.80 -5.48
CA LEU A 572 -11.06 1.01 -4.51
C LEU A 572 -11.11 -0.04 -3.40
N LEU A 573 -12.28 -0.28 -2.82
CA LEU A 573 -12.44 -1.20 -1.68
C LEU A 573 -12.15 -2.65 -2.09
N LEU A 574 -12.60 -3.07 -3.27
CA LEU A 574 -12.40 -4.44 -3.75
C LEU A 574 -10.97 -4.74 -4.19
N HIS A 575 -10.25 -3.73 -4.71
CA HIS A 575 -8.92 -3.92 -5.28
C HIS A 575 -7.79 -3.34 -4.42
N SER A 576 -8.13 -2.65 -3.31
CA SER A 576 -7.26 -1.83 -2.44
C SER A 576 -6.52 -0.66 -3.11
N ASN A 577 -6.13 -0.80 -4.39
CA ASN A 577 -5.44 0.20 -5.21
C ASN A 577 -5.79 0.06 -6.70
N GLU A 578 -5.51 -1.12 -7.28
CA GLU A 578 -5.69 -1.45 -8.71
C GLU A 578 -6.06 -2.94 -8.79
N SER A 579 -6.86 -3.35 -9.78
CA SER A 579 -7.22 -4.77 -9.97
C SER A 579 -5.92 -5.58 -10.09
N LEU A 580 -5.74 -6.54 -9.17
CA LEU A 580 -4.57 -7.42 -9.22
C LEU A 580 -4.71 -8.45 -10.34
N ARG A 581 -5.95 -8.77 -10.71
CA ARG A 581 -6.21 -9.46 -11.96
C ARG A 581 -5.64 -8.56 -13.06
N LYS A 582 -4.63 -9.05 -13.78
CA LYS A 582 -4.06 -8.42 -14.98
C LYS A 582 -5.15 -8.38 -16.06
N ASP A 583 -6.16 -7.56 -15.85
CA ASP A 583 -7.23 -7.33 -16.79
C ASP A 583 -6.60 -6.41 -17.84
N ASN A 584 -6.49 -6.89 -19.08
CA ASN A 584 -6.01 -6.06 -20.17
C ASN A 584 -7.09 -4.99 -20.40
N GLU A 585 -7.01 -3.85 -19.71
CA GLU A 585 -7.88 -2.67 -19.90
C GLU A 585 -7.68 -2.00 -21.29
N SER A 586 -7.30 -2.77 -22.32
CA SER A 586 -7.15 -2.33 -23.71
C SER A 586 -8.14 -3.00 -24.67
N GLU A 587 -9.17 -3.70 -24.16
CA GLU A 587 -10.20 -4.36 -25.00
C GLU A 587 -11.64 -3.81 -24.83
N GLU A 588 -11.84 -2.65 -24.20
CA GLU A 588 -13.13 -1.92 -24.24
C GLU A 588 -13.00 -0.53 -24.89
#